data_AF-A0A6J3KT11-F1
#
_entry.id   AF-A0A6J3KT11-F1
#
_cell.length_a   1.000
_cell.length_b   1.000
_cell.length_c   1.000
_cell.angle_alpha   90.00
_cell.angle_beta   90.00
_cell.angle_gamma   90.00
#
_symmetry.space_group_name_H-M   'P 1'
#
loop_
_entity.id
_entity.type
_entity.pdbx_description
1 polymer ?
#
loop_
_entity_poly.entity_id
_entity_poly.type
_entity_poly.pdbx_seq_one_letter_code
_entity_poly.pdbx_strand_id
1 'polypeptide(L)'
;MVLVVNGVLQEDIPTDSRSLYVAHPVYRETAAQLRSMPAKLVGPMGLLYVRQREMAATLPHDKNVSIIGSDDMTTCIIVVVRHSGSGAAALAHLDGAGTEDAAAAMIQRVTELALGFPEGRLELQLVGGYSDPRNYSEELFCNILSAFHKQPVEIDLTICCVGELNTTIRGSTQWPVIYGIGLNVKTGEIFPATFPDKGPDQALRCARHLTGGQQVLDVYDCTLGLLRIGPFNYDPLRGVDLWLAQSDQFILQHLSTAPEVELPHFVSQVRATLKYIQDNQFPAVTVFRDNRPHYYRRDETTGVWQPIRY
;
A
#
# COMPACT_ATOMS: atom_id res chain seq x y z
N MET A 1 5.53 -16.40 18.09
CA MET A 1 6.25 -16.25 16.81
C MET A 1 6.54 -14.77 16.68
N VAL A 2 7.71 -14.38 16.19
CA VAL A 2 8.47 -13.39 16.95
C VAL A 2 8.96 -12.23 16.08
N LEU A 3 8.16 -11.17 16.09
CA LEU A 3 8.60 -9.84 15.68
C LEU A 3 9.88 -9.51 16.44
N VAL A 4 10.92 -9.13 15.71
CA VAL A 4 12.17 -8.63 16.28
C VAL A 4 12.11 -7.12 16.26
N VAL A 5 12.41 -6.51 17.39
CA VAL A 5 12.41 -5.05 17.54
C VAL A 5 13.76 -4.65 18.11
N ASN A 6 14.53 -3.91 17.32
CA ASN A 6 15.89 -3.48 17.69
C ASN A 6 16.79 -4.66 18.11
N GLY A 7 16.72 -5.77 17.36
CA GLY A 7 17.47 -7.00 17.65
C GLY A 7 16.96 -7.83 18.83
N VAL A 8 15.86 -7.43 19.47
CA VAL A 8 15.25 -8.16 20.58
C VAL A 8 13.97 -8.85 20.12
N LEU A 9 13.94 -10.16 20.32
CA LEU A 9 12.77 -10.99 20.10
C LEU A 9 11.63 -10.56 21.02
N GLN A 10 10.46 -10.25 20.46
CA GLN A 10 9.31 -9.83 21.25
C GLN A 10 8.44 -11.05 21.62
N GLU A 11 8.22 -11.26 22.93
CA GLU A 11 7.27 -12.27 23.42
C GLU A 11 5.83 -11.85 23.13
N ASP A 12 5.51 -10.58 23.42
CA ASP A 12 4.22 -9.94 23.15
C ASP A 12 4.39 -8.76 22.19
N ILE A 13 3.36 -8.47 21.40
CA ILE A 13 3.36 -7.25 20.58
C ILE A 13 3.11 -6.01 21.47
N PRO A 14 3.70 -4.85 21.12
CA PRO A 14 3.35 -3.59 21.77
C PRO A 14 1.85 -3.34 21.75
N THR A 15 1.30 -2.79 22.85
CA THR A 15 -0.13 -2.50 22.98
C THR A 15 -0.61 -1.41 22.02
N ASP A 16 0.28 -0.48 21.70
CA ASP A 16 0.06 0.69 20.86
C ASP A 16 1.40 1.22 20.35
N SER A 17 1.34 2.10 19.35
CA SER A 17 2.48 2.71 18.69
C SER A 17 3.33 3.50 19.69
N ARG A 18 2.70 4.21 20.64
CA ARG A 18 3.37 5.00 21.68
C ARG A 18 4.21 4.15 22.62
N SER A 19 3.73 2.96 22.97
CA SER A 19 4.42 2.04 23.86
C SER A 19 5.64 1.42 23.17
N LEU A 20 5.52 1.02 21.90
CA LEU A 20 6.65 0.60 21.05
C LEU A 20 7.76 1.66 21.07
N TYR A 21 7.33 2.90 20.91
CA TYR A 21 8.12 4.11 20.79
C TYR A 21 8.85 4.54 22.07
N VAL A 22 8.22 4.35 23.22
CA VAL A 22 8.85 4.55 24.54
C VAL A 22 9.87 3.46 24.80
N ALA A 23 9.54 2.20 24.50
CA ALA A 23 10.44 1.06 24.70
C ALA A 23 11.64 1.07 23.72
N HIS A 24 11.44 1.57 22.50
CA HIS A 24 12.44 1.56 21.43
C HIS A 24 12.55 2.93 20.75
N PRO A 25 13.28 3.89 21.36
CA PRO A 25 13.41 5.24 20.85
C PRO A 25 14.05 5.35 19.45
N VAL A 26 14.78 4.32 18.99
CA VAL A 26 15.41 4.27 17.65
C VAL A 26 14.43 4.60 16.52
N TYR A 27 13.16 4.23 16.67
CA TYR A 27 12.14 4.52 15.66
C TYR A 27 11.84 6.01 15.51
N ARG A 28 12.04 6.83 16.56
CA ARG A 28 11.97 8.31 16.45
C ARG A 28 13.05 8.83 15.52
N GLU A 29 14.25 8.30 15.65
CA GLU A 29 15.40 8.74 14.86
C GLU A 29 15.20 8.37 13.39
N THR A 30 14.82 7.11 13.10
CA THR A 30 14.55 6.67 11.72
C THR A 30 13.36 7.39 11.10
N ALA A 31 12.28 7.62 11.87
CA ALA A 31 11.12 8.37 11.40
C ALA A 31 11.46 9.84 11.14
N ALA A 32 12.27 10.48 12.01
CA ALA A 32 12.73 11.84 11.81
C ALA A 32 13.62 11.98 10.56
N GLN A 33 14.51 11.02 10.33
CA GLN A 33 15.31 10.95 9.10
C GLN A 33 14.41 10.85 7.86
N LEU A 34 13.47 9.90 7.84
CA LEU A 34 12.56 9.73 6.71
C LEU A 34 11.73 10.99 6.45
N ARG A 35 11.19 11.61 7.50
CA ARG A 35 10.40 12.85 7.42
C ARG A 35 11.20 14.07 6.97
N SER A 36 12.51 14.08 7.22
CA SER A 36 13.39 15.16 6.78
C SER A 36 13.69 15.12 5.28
N MET A 37 13.43 13.98 4.62
CA MET A 37 13.63 13.84 3.18
C MET A 37 12.54 14.61 2.41
N PRO A 38 12.90 15.38 1.38
CA PRO A 38 11.90 15.99 0.52
C PRO A 38 11.17 14.90 -0.27
N ALA A 39 9.85 15.07 -0.45
CA ALA A 39 9.07 14.17 -1.27
C ALA A 39 9.56 14.20 -2.72
N LYS A 40 9.91 13.04 -3.27
CA LYS A 40 10.36 12.90 -4.67
C LYS A 40 9.13 12.75 -5.58
N LEU A 41 9.09 13.52 -6.66
CA LEU A 41 8.11 13.31 -7.73
C LEU A 41 8.57 12.12 -8.59
N VAL A 42 7.83 11.01 -8.55
CA VAL A 42 8.19 9.78 -9.28
C VAL A 42 7.38 9.67 -10.56
N GLY A 43 8.07 9.75 -11.69
CA GLY A 43 7.48 9.54 -13.02
C GLY A 43 7.21 8.05 -13.33
N PRO A 44 6.66 7.75 -14.52
CA PRO A 44 6.19 6.40 -14.85
C PRO A 44 7.34 5.42 -15.12
N MET A 45 8.53 5.90 -15.49
CA MET A 45 9.70 5.08 -15.79
C MET A 45 10.14 4.24 -14.59
N GLY A 46 10.12 2.92 -14.74
CA GLY A 46 10.46 1.96 -13.68
C GLY A 46 9.45 1.85 -12.53
N LEU A 47 8.37 2.65 -12.53
CA LEU A 47 7.37 2.70 -11.45
C LEU A 47 6.32 1.58 -11.55
N LEU A 48 6.20 0.78 -10.51
CA LEU A 48 5.02 -0.02 -10.23
C LEU A 48 4.22 0.65 -9.10
N TYR A 49 3.12 1.31 -9.46
CA TYR A 49 2.24 1.94 -8.47
C TYR A 49 1.24 0.91 -7.91
N VAL A 50 1.30 0.70 -6.60
CA VAL A 50 0.42 -0.20 -5.83
C VAL A 50 -0.68 0.65 -5.21
N ARG A 51 -1.96 0.27 -5.37
CA ARG A 51 -3.08 1.00 -4.76
C ARG A 51 -3.47 0.40 -3.41
N GLN A 52 -4.31 1.12 -2.68
CA GLN A 52 -4.98 0.60 -1.49
C GLN A 52 -5.63 -0.76 -1.77
N ARG A 53 -5.41 -1.72 -0.87
CA ARG A 53 -5.76 -3.16 -1.01
C ARG A 53 -5.07 -3.88 -2.16
N GLU A 54 -3.89 -3.44 -2.57
CA GLU A 54 -3.01 -4.20 -3.45
C GLU A 54 -1.66 -4.41 -2.75
N MET A 55 -0.96 -5.42 -3.22
CA MET A 55 0.45 -5.64 -2.94
C MET A 55 1.19 -5.95 -4.25
N ALA A 56 2.50 -5.80 -4.23
CA ALA A 56 3.36 -6.32 -5.28
C ALA A 56 4.71 -6.71 -4.69
N ALA A 57 5.31 -7.76 -5.25
CA ALA A 57 6.65 -8.20 -4.90
C ALA A 57 7.57 -8.22 -6.13
N THR A 58 8.80 -7.76 -5.96
CA THR A 58 9.84 -7.86 -6.98
C THR A 58 11.23 -7.93 -6.34
N LEU A 59 12.27 -7.87 -7.15
CA LEU A 59 13.65 -8.05 -6.75
C LEU A 59 14.61 -7.22 -7.63
N PRO A 60 15.85 -6.95 -7.18
CA PRO A 60 16.72 -5.94 -7.78
C PRO A 60 17.05 -6.14 -9.28
N HIS A 61 16.92 -7.37 -9.77
CA HIS A 61 17.24 -7.74 -11.15
C HIS A 61 16.04 -7.71 -12.09
N ASP A 62 14.84 -7.35 -11.60
CA ASP A 62 13.71 -7.05 -12.47
C ASP A 62 14.05 -5.87 -13.40
N LYS A 63 13.94 -6.11 -14.70
CA LYS A 63 14.23 -5.11 -15.74
C LYS A 63 13.09 -4.11 -15.92
N ASN A 64 11.88 -4.47 -15.49
CA ASN A 64 10.69 -3.66 -15.69
C ASN A 64 10.44 -2.73 -14.51
N VAL A 65 10.76 -3.15 -13.30
CA VAL A 65 10.44 -2.38 -12.08
C VAL A 65 11.70 -2.01 -11.33
N SER A 66 11.94 -0.71 -11.16
CA SER A 66 13.00 -0.18 -10.29
C SER A 66 12.46 0.50 -9.04
N ILE A 67 11.19 0.95 -9.07
CA ILE A 67 10.52 1.59 -7.94
C ILE A 67 9.15 0.94 -7.76
N ILE A 68 8.87 0.46 -6.55
CA ILE A 68 7.48 0.18 -6.13
C ILE A 68 7.04 1.35 -5.26
N GLY A 69 5.85 1.88 -5.47
CA GLY A 69 5.38 3.04 -4.72
C GLY A 69 3.89 3.05 -4.48
N SER A 70 3.48 3.78 -3.45
CA SER A 70 2.08 4.06 -3.16
C SER A 70 1.94 5.38 -2.41
N ASP A 71 0.76 6.00 -2.48
CA ASP A 71 0.47 7.34 -1.95
C ASP A 71 -1.03 7.47 -1.68
N ASP A 72 -1.49 8.67 -1.33
CA ASP A 72 -2.82 9.01 -0.83
C ASP A 72 -3.10 8.39 0.57
N MET A 73 -2.06 8.18 1.37
CA MET A 73 -2.23 7.59 2.70
C MET A 73 -2.69 8.63 3.73
N THR A 74 -3.92 8.48 4.21
CA THR A 74 -4.44 9.23 5.36
C THR A 74 -4.38 8.36 6.61
N THR A 75 -5.36 7.47 6.80
CA THR A 75 -5.43 6.53 7.94
C THR A 75 -4.79 5.17 7.64
N CYS A 76 -4.62 4.86 6.36
CA CYS A 76 -3.96 3.65 5.88
C CYS A 76 -2.44 3.68 6.10
N ILE A 77 -1.86 2.48 6.11
CA ILE A 77 -0.43 2.26 6.36
C ILE A 77 0.14 1.48 5.17
N ILE A 78 1.22 1.99 4.60
CA ILE A 78 2.04 1.25 3.64
C ILE A 78 3.02 0.39 4.40
N VAL A 79 3.06 -0.89 4.03
CA VAL A 79 3.94 -1.91 4.59
C VAL A 79 4.94 -2.33 3.54
N VAL A 80 6.21 -2.39 3.92
CA VAL A 80 7.27 -2.97 3.11
C VAL A 80 7.90 -4.13 3.86
N VAL A 81 8.02 -5.27 3.17
CA VAL A 81 8.79 -6.43 3.62
C VAL A 81 9.97 -6.59 2.67
N ARG A 82 11.18 -6.70 3.19
CA ARG A 82 12.40 -6.85 2.38
C ARG A 82 13.28 -7.95 2.95
N HIS A 83 13.84 -8.78 2.08
CA HIS A 83 14.93 -9.67 2.45
C HIS A 83 16.27 -8.97 2.21
N SER A 84 17.06 -8.79 3.27
CA SER A 84 18.27 -7.95 3.22
C SER A 84 19.40 -8.51 2.37
N GLY A 85 19.52 -9.83 2.22
CA GLY A 85 20.58 -10.46 1.42
C GLY A 85 20.28 -10.49 -0.09
N SER A 86 19.06 -10.85 -0.48
CA SER A 86 18.66 -10.91 -1.90
C SER A 86 18.17 -9.57 -2.45
N GLY A 87 17.74 -8.68 -1.56
CA GLY A 87 17.05 -7.44 -1.90
C GLY A 87 15.62 -7.63 -2.42
N ALA A 88 15.09 -8.86 -2.42
CA ALA A 88 13.69 -9.12 -2.74
C ALA A 88 12.80 -8.32 -1.79
N ALA A 89 11.76 -7.67 -2.33
CA ALA A 89 10.91 -6.80 -1.55
C ALA A 89 9.46 -6.85 -2.03
N ALA A 90 8.54 -6.75 -1.08
CA ALA A 90 7.13 -6.55 -1.30
C ALA A 90 6.67 -5.24 -0.66
N LEU A 91 5.74 -4.55 -1.33
CA LEU A 91 5.04 -3.38 -0.79
C LEU A 91 3.54 -3.63 -0.86
N ALA A 92 2.83 -3.34 0.22
CA ALA A 92 1.38 -3.38 0.30
C ALA A 92 0.83 -2.07 0.88
N HIS A 93 -0.32 -1.64 0.39
CA HIS A 93 -1.05 -0.49 0.94
C HIS A 93 -2.29 -0.99 1.68
N LEU A 94 -2.22 -1.00 3.02
CA LEU A 94 -3.21 -1.62 3.89
C LEU A 94 -4.15 -0.59 4.50
N ASP A 95 -5.44 -0.92 4.58
CA ASP A 95 -6.50 -0.08 5.14
C ASP A 95 -7.32 -0.78 6.23
N GLY A 96 -6.87 -1.96 6.68
CA GLY A 96 -7.52 -2.79 7.69
C GLY A 96 -8.23 -4.02 7.13
N ALA A 97 -8.55 -4.03 5.84
CA ALA A 97 -9.13 -5.21 5.19
C ALA A 97 -8.04 -6.19 4.72
N GLY A 98 -8.21 -7.48 5.03
CA GLY A 98 -7.33 -8.54 4.53
C GLY A 98 -5.88 -8.49 5.05
N THR A 99 -5.62 -7.79 6.15
CA THR A 99 -4.27 -7.56 6.71
C THR A 99 -3.51 -8.86 6.99
N GLU A 100 -4.18 -9.86 7.58
CA GLU A 100 -3.54 -11.14 7.94
C GLU A 100 -3.12 -11.94 6.71
N ASP A 101 -4.01 -12.06 5.72
CA ASP A 101 -3.71 -12.71 4.44
C ASP A 101 -2.62 -11.96 3.67
N ALA A 102 -2.63 -10.62 3.69
CA ALA A 102 -1.62 -9.79 3.06
C ALA A 102 -0.24 -10.01 3.68
N ALA A 103 -0.14 -10.04 5.02
CA ALA A 103 1.12 -10.29 5.71
C ALA A 103 1.69 -11.67 5.33
N ALA A 104 0.85 -12.71 5.34
CA ALA A 104 1.26 -14.06 4.93
C ALA A 104 1.74 -14.09 3.46
N ALA A 105 0.99 -13.45 2.55
CA ALA A 105 1.34 -13.38 1.13
C ALA A 105 2.65 -12.61 0.89
N MET A 106 2.86 -11.47 1.57
CA MET A 106 4.12 -10.71 1.47
C MET A 106 5.33 -11.54 1.92
N ILE A 107 5.22 -12.22 3.06
CA ILE A 107 6.29 -13.07 3.59
C ILE A 107 6.58 -14.23 2.65
N GLN A 108 5.54 -14.91 2.16
CA GLN A 108 5.68 -15.98 1.19
C GLN A 108 6.40 -15.49 -0.07
N ARG A 109 5.91 -14.41 -0.71
CA ARG A 109 6.47 -13.90 -1.97
C ARG A 109 7.92 -13.45 -1.81
N VAL A 110 8.26 -12.73 -0.74
CA VAL A 110 9.64 -12.31 -0.50
C VAL A 110 10.56 -13.50 -0.24
N THR A 111 10.09 -14.50 0.51
CA THR A 111 10.87 -15.72 0.79
C THR A 111 11.12 -16.54 -0.48
N GLU A 112 10.10 -16.70 -1.33
CA GLU A 112 10.22 -17.36 -2.64
C GLU A 112 11.26 -16.67 -3.53
N LEU A 113 11.22 -15.34 -3.60
CA LEU A 113 12.17 -14.55 -4.39
C LEU A 113 13.58 -14.51 -3.77
N ALA A 114 13.71 -14.81 -2.48
CA ALA A 114 14.98 -14.92 -1.78
C ALA A 114 15.61 -16.31 -1.85
N LEU A 115 14.96 -17.30 -2.48
CA LEU A 115 15.53 -18.64 -2.63
C LEU A 115 16.92 -18.58 -3.29
N GLY A 116 17.89 -19.24 -2.67
CA GLY A 116 19.30 -19.22 -3.08
C GLY A 116 20.15 -18.14 -2.41
N PHE A 117 19.55 -17.28 -1.57
CA PHE A 117 20.27 -16.30 -0.74
C PHE A 117 20.14 -16.69 0.74
N PRO A 118 21.02 -17.57 1.25
CA PRO A 118 20.95 -18.05 2.64
C PRO A 118 21.35 -16.98 3.66
N GLU A 119 22.04 -15.94 3.21
CA GLU A 119 22.40 -14.77 4.01
C GLU A 119 21.28 -13.75 3.97
N GLY A 120 21.02 -13.10 5.11
CA GLY A 120 20.03 -12.04 5.22
C GLY A 120 18.96 -12.33 6.27
N ARG A 121 18.04 -11.39 6.42
CA ARG A 121 16.86 -11.49 7.28
C ARG A 121 15.69 -10.75 6.64
N LEU A 122 14.48 -11.07 7.09
CA LEU A 122 13.29 -10.31 6.72
C LEU A 122 13.21 -9.04 7.56
N GLU A 123 13.09 -7.91 6.89
CA GLU A 123 12.94 -6.58 7.47
C GLU A 123 11.53 -6.06 7.16
N LEU A 124 10.87 -5.51 8.16
CA LEU A 124 9.55 -4.90 8.11
C LEU A 124 9.65 -3.39 8.30
N GLN A 125 8.93 -2.64 7.48
CA GLN A 125 8.91 -1.19 7.50
C GLN A 125 7.47 -0.70 7.37
N LEU A 126 7.05 0.17 8.30
CA LEU A 126 5.69 0.70 8.39
C LEU A 126 5.74 2.22 8.25
N VAL A 127 5.02 2.77 7.27
CA VAL A 127 4.91 4.21 7.06
C VAL A 127 3.47 4.55 6.73
N GLY A 128 2.91 5.55 7.41
CA GLY A 128 1.55 6.01 7.16
C GLY A 128 0.72 6.13 8.42
N GLY A 129 -0.57 6.33 8.24
CA GLY A 129 -1.45 6.73 9.32
C GLY A 129 -1.03 8.07 9.94
N TYR A 130 -1.90 8.64 10.75
CA TYR A 130 -1.54 9.75 11.62
C TYR A 130 -2.30 9.58 12.93
N SER A 131 -2.12 10.48 13.89
CA SER A 131 -2.94 10.52 15.09
C SER A 131 -4.33 11.03 14.72
N ASP A 132 -5.13 10.19 14.05
CA ASP A 132 -6.47 10.55 13.60
C ASP A 132 -7.48 10.49 14.77
N PRO A 133 -8.49 11.38 14.81
CA PRO A 133 -9.43 11.45 15.92
C PRO A 133 -10.29 10.19 16.12
N ARG A 134 -10.37 9.34 15.09
CA ARG A 134 -11.18 8.10 15.11
C ARG A 134 -10.35 6.86 15.47
N ASN A 135 -9.05 7.04 15.71
CA ASN A 135 -8.11 5.99 16.08
C ASN A 135 -7.94 4.89 15.02
N TYR A 136 -8.31 5.14 13.77
CA TYR A 136 -8.24 4.13 12.70
C TYR A 136 -6.80 3.72 12.38
N SER A 137 -5.88 4.68 12.37
CA SER A 137 -4.46 4.42 12.09
C SER A 137 -3.82 3.55 13.17
N GLU A 138 -4.20 3.76 14.44
CA GLU A 138 -3.69 3.01 15.58
C GLU A 138 -4.24 1.59 15.60
N GLU A 139 -5.55 1.42 15.36
CA GLU A 139 -6.16 0.10 15.19
C GLU A 139 -5.52 -0.69 14.05
N LEU A 140 -5.25 -0.03 12.92
CA LEU A 140 -4.57 -0.63 11.79
C LEU A 140 -3.13 -1.03 12.14
N PHE A 141 -2.37 -0.17 12.83
CA PHE A 141 -1.03 -0.49 13.30
C PHE A 141 -1.01 -1.76 14.16
N CYS A 142 -1.89 -1.86 15.16
CA CYS A 142 -1.98 -3.03 16.02
C CYS A 142 -2.38 -4.29 15.23
N ASN A 143 -3.31 -4.18 14.29
CA ASN A 143 -3.71 -5.27 13.40
C ASN A 143 -2.51 -5.76 12.55
N ILE A 144 -1.74 -4.83 11.96
CA ILE A 144 -0.54 -5.15 11.17
C ILE A 144 0.51 -5.86 12.04
N LEU A 145 0.83 -5.34 13.22
CA LEU A 145 1.80 -5.98 14.10
C LEU A 145 1.36 -7.37 14.54
N SER A 146 0.08 -7.55 14.85
CA SER A 146 -0.48 -8.87 15.16
C SER A 146 -0.34 -9.84 13.99
N ALA A 147 -0.67 -9.41 12.77
CA ALA A 147 -0.57 -10.22 11.56
C ALA A 147 0.87 -10.69 11.27
N PHE A 148 1.87 -9.82 11.46
CA PHE A 148 3.28 -10.16 11.27
C PHE A 148 3.86 -10.99 12.42
N HIS A 149 3.46 -10.73 13.67
CA HIS A 149 3.90 -11.53 14.82
C HIS A 149 3.42 -12.99 14.73
N LYS A 150 2.29 -13.26 14.09
CA LYS A 150 1.80 -14.64 13.86
C LYS A 150 2.62 -15.44 12.83
N GLN A 151 3.50 -14.79 12.05
CA GLN A 151 4.21 -15.45 10.94
C GLN A 151 5.30 -16.43 11.45
N PRO A 152 5.54 -17.55 10.76
CA PRO A 152 6.45 -18.61 11.21
C PRO A 152 7.95 -18.29 11.09
N VAL A 153 8.30 -17.04 10.82
CA VAL A 153 9.66 -16.59 10.56
C VAL A 153 9.96 -15.35 11.39
N GLU A 154 11.24 -15.14 11.72
CA GLU A 154 11.68 -13.91 12.37
C GLU A 154 11.60 -12.73 11.39
N ILE A 155 11.06 -11.60 11.88
CA ILE A 155 10.84 -10.40 11.07
C ILE A 155 11.29 -9.19 11.89
N ASP A 156 12.30 -8.49 11.39
CA ASP A 156 12.92 -7.35 12.07
C ASP A 156 12.21 -6.04 11.69
N LEU A 157 11.51 -5.41 12.63
CA LEU A 157 10.94 -4.09 12.42
C LEU A 157 12.07 -3.06 12.38
N THR A 158 12.33 -2.50 11.20
CA THR A 158 13.46 -1.58 10.98
C THR A 158 13.03 -0.13 10.86
N ILE A 159 11.81 0.14 10.39
CA ILE A 159 11.23 1.49 10.32
C ILE A 159 9.79 1.42 10.81
N CYS A 160 9.43 2.32 11.73
CA CYS A 160 8.05 2.52 12.16
C CYS A 160 7.78 4.03 12.25
N CYS A 161 7.19 4.58 11.19
CA CYS A 161 6.81 5.98 11.07
C CYS A 161 5.29 6.06 10.92
N VAL A 162 4.58 5.77 12.01
CA VAL A 162 3.10 5.79 12.06
C VAL A 162 2.58 6.60 13.24
N GLY A 163 1.29 6.94 13.22
CA GLY A 163 0.61 7.60 14.34
C GLY A 163 1.30 8.91 14.72
N GLU A 164 1.73 9.04 15.99
CA GLU A 164 2.37 10.27 16.48
C GLU A 164 3.63 10.66 15.69
N LEU A 165 4.37 9.67 15.15
CA LEU A 165 5.60 9.95 14.40
C LEU A 165 5.34 10.42 12.97
N ASN A 166 4.19 10.13 12.37
CA ASN A 166 3.79 10.66 11.06
C ASN A 166 2.82 11.84 11.17
N THR A 167 2.66 12.44 12.35
CA THR A 167 1.71 13.54 12.58
C THR A 167 2.38 14.90 12.62
N THR A 168 1.75 15.89 12.01
CA THR A 168 1.99 17.32 12.24
C THR A 168 0.68 18.02 12.59
N ILE A 169 0.76 19.12 13.32
CA ILE A 169 -0.41 19.93 13.68
C ILE A 169 -0.41 21.21 12.84
N ARG A 170 -1.53 21.50 12.17
CA ARG A 170 -1.76 22.74 11.42
C ARG A 170 -3.02 23.40 11.98
N GLY A 171 -2.85 24.47 12.76
CA GLY A 171 -3.95 25.04 13.55
C GLY A 171 -4.38 24.06 14.64
N SER A 172 -5.65 23.64 14.62
CA SER A 172 -6.19 22.62 15.54
C SER A 172 -6.29 21.23 14.91
N THR A 173 -5.91 21.06 13.64
CA THR A 173 -6.08 19.81 12.91
C THR A 173 -4.77 19.04 12.86
N GLN A 174 -4.84 17.73 13.12
CA GLN A 174 -3.73 16.79 12.95
C GLN A 174 -3.70 16.32 11.49
N TRP A 175 -2.53 16.33 10.88
CA TRP A 175 -2.29 15.97 9.48
C TRP A 175 -1.21 14.88 9.39
N PRO A 176 -1.32 13.94 8.45
CA PRO A 176 -0.18 13.12 8.08
C PRO A 176 0.93 13.98 7.46
N VAL A 177 2.18 13.66 7.78
CA VAL A 177 3.36 14.30 7.20
C VAL A 177 3.71 13.66 5.86
N ILE A 178 3.74 12.32 5.84
CA ILE A 178 4.04 11.52 4.67
C ILE A 178 2.73 10.89 4.17
N TYR A 179 2.33 11.25 2.95
CA TYR A 179 1.16 10.69 2.24
C TYR A 179 1.55 9.54 1.30
N GLY A 180 2.80 9.49 0.85
CA GLY A 180 3.29 8.49 -0.09
C GLY A 180 4.74 8.14 0.12
N ILE A 181 5.10 6.91 -0.23
CA ILE A 181 6.48 6.44 -0.25
C ILE A 181 6.80 5.70 -1.54
N GLY A 182 8.05 5.81 -1.98
CA GLY A 182 8.66 4.94 -2.98
C GLY A 182 9.75 4.09 -2.34
N LEU A 183 9.85 2.84 -2.80
CA LEU A 183 10.94 1.92 -2.51
C LEU A 183 11.78 1.75 -3.79
N ASN A 184 13.04 2.19 -3.75
CA ASN A 184 13.98 1.82 -4.80
C ASN A 184 14.43 0.37 -4.59
N VAL A 185 13.99 -0.53 -5.45
CA VAL A 185 14.19 -1.97 -5.28
C VAL A 185 15.69 -2.34 -5.34
N LYS A 186 16.47 -1.61 -6.15
CA LYS A 186 17.90 -1.87 -6.33
C LYS A 186 18.71 -1.51 -5.09
N THR A 187 18.40 -0.39 -4.45
CA THR A 187 19.16 0.10 -3.28
C THR A 187 18.53 -0.31 -1.95
N GLY A 188 17.23 -0.63 -1.94
CA GLY A 188 16.46 -0.82 -0.70
C GLY A 188 16.05 0.49 -0.02
N GLU A 189 16.33 1.64 -0.61
CA GLU A 189 16.00 2.96 -0.03
C GLU A 189 14.48 3.22 -0.10
N ILE A 190 13.88 3.50 1.06
CA ILE A 190 12.54 4.11 1.15
C ILE A 190 12.68 5.63 1.22
N PHE A 191 11.83 6.34 0.49
CA PHE A 191 11.77 7.81 0.50
C PHE A 191 10.32 8.30 0.37
N PRO A 192 9.96 9.47 0.94
CA PRO A 192 8.67 10.11 0.70
C PRO A 192 8.51 10.43 -0.79
N ALA A 193 7.32 10.19 -1.36
CA ALA A 193 7.11 10.31 -2.80
C ALA A 193 5.69 10.72 -3.16
N THR A 194 5.53 11.33 -4.34
CA THR A 194 4.25 11.59 -4.99
C THR A 194 4.25 11.05 -6.42
N PHE A 195 3.09 10.62 -6.90
CA PHE A 195 2.96 9.86 -8.14
C PHE A 195 1.87 10.46 -9.05
N PRO A 196 2.24 11.16 -10.13
CA PRO A 196 1.28 11.60 -11.14
C PRO A 196 0.66 10.43 -11.91
N ASP A 197 1.46 9.40 -12.19
CA ASP A 197 1.07 8.25 -13.00
C ASP A 197 0.74 7.03 -12.13
N LYS A 198 -0.54 6.92 -11.73
CA LYS A 198 -1.07 5.84 -10.87
C LYS A 198 -1.73 4.68 -11.64
N GLY A 199 -1.69 4.75 -12.97
CA GLY A 199 -2.33 3.78 -13.88
C GLY A 199 -1.59 2.45 -13.98
N PRO A 200 -2.11 1.52 -14.80
CA PRO A 200 -3.35 1.57 -15.58
C PRO A 200 -4.59 1.26 -14.71
N ASP A 201 -5.78 1.30 -15.34
CA ASP A 201 -7.05 0.81 -14.78
C ASP A 201 -7.42 1.35 -13.39
N GLN A 202 -7.12 2.61 -13.12
CA GLN A 202 -7.29 3.19 -11.78
C GLN A 202 -8.72 3.03 -11.27
N ALA A 203 -9.73 3.47 -12.03
CA ALA A 203 -11.12 3.39 -11.59
C ALA A 203 -11.58 1.93 -11.36
N LEU A 204 -11.16 0.98 -12.22
CA LEU A 204 -11.43 -0.44 -12.05
C LEU A 204 -10.81 -0.99 -10.75
N ARG A 205 -9.53 -0.72 -10.53
CA ARG A 205 -8.79 -1.15 -9.33
C ARG A 205 -9.40 -0.57 -8.05
N CYS A 206 -9.86 0.68 -8.11
CA CYS A 206 -10.57 1.36 -7.01
C CYS A 206 -11.97 0.79 -6.75
N ALA A 207 -12.68 0.39 -7.80
CA ALA A 207 -14.08 -0.03 -7.70
C ALA A 207 -14.26 -1.16 -6.69
N ARG A 208 -13.35 -2.15 -6.73
CA ARG A 208 -13.36 -3.30 -5.81
C ARG A 208 -13.31 -2.88 -4.33
N HIS A 209 -12.48 -1.89 -4.00
CA HIS A 209 -12.38 -1.37 -2.63
C HIS A 209 -13.68 -0.69 -2.21
N LEU A 210 -14.22 0.18 -3.07
CA LEU A 210 -15.42 0.97 -2.79
C LEU A 210 -16.70 0.12 -2.68
N THR A 211 -16.73 -1.04 -3.34
CA THR A 211 -17.82 -2.02 -3.24
C THR A 211 -17.59 -3.06 -2.14
N GLY A 212 -16.60 -2.87 -1.26
CA GLY A 212 -16.43 -3.70 -0.07
C GLY A 212 -15.55 -4.96 -0.22
N GLY A 213 -14.80 -5.11 -1.31
CA GLY A 213 -13.89 -6.25 -1.49
C GLY A 213 -12.77 -6.27 -0.47
N GLN A 214 -12.68 -7.32 0.35
CA GLN A 214 -11.81 -7.37 1.54
C GLN A 214 -10.36 -7.82 1.26
N GLN A 215 -10.12 -8.50 0.15
CA GLN A 215 -8.82 -9.11 -0.13
C GLN A 215 -7.77 -8.05 -0.47
N VAL A 216 -6.50 -8.32 -0.17
CA VAL A 216 -5.36 -7.60 -0.74
C VAL A 216 -4.84 -8.42 -1.92
N LEU A 217 -4.75 -7.83 -3.11
CA LEU A 217 -4.37 -8.58 -4.32
C LEU A 217 -2.90 -8.38 -4.67
N ASP A 218 -2.18 -9.47 -4.94
CA ASP A 218 -0.87 -9.42 -5.62
C ASP A 218 -1.10 -9.10 -7.11
N VAL A 219 -0.63 -7.93 -7.53
CA VAL A 219 -0.89 -7.42 -8.88
C VAL A 219 0.29 -7.61 -9.84
N TYR A 220 1.42 -8.18 -9.41
CA TYR A 220 2.63 -8.18 -10.24
C TYR A 220 3.36 -9.51 -10.28
N ASP A 221 3.58 -10.00 -11.50
CA ASP A 221 4.46 -11.13 -11.79
C ASP A 221 5.80 -10.61 -12.28
N CYS A 222 6.78 -10.57 -11.37
CA CYS A 222 8.14 -10.15 -11.67
C CYS A 222 8.92 -11.14 -12.56
N THR A 223 8.50 -12.40 -12.63
CA THR A 223 9.14 -13.41 -13.50
C THR A 223 8.81 -13.14 -14.96
N LEU A 224 7.56 -12.76 -15.23
CA LEU A 224 7.07 -12.45 -16.57
C LEU A 224 7.15 -10.96 -16.91
N GLY A 225 7.39 -10.09 -15.93
CA GLY A 225 7.35 -8.64 -16.09
C GLY A 225 5.95 -8.12 -16.40
N LEU A 226 4.92 -8.73 -15.78
CA LEU A 226 3.52 -8.47 -16.08
C LEU A 226 2.77 -7.90 -14.89
N LEU A 227 2.14 -6.75 -15.10
CA LEU A 227 1.10 -6.25 -14.21
C LEU A 227 -0.22 -6.95 -14.58
N ARG A 228 -0.84 -7.59 -13.60
CA ARG A 228 -2.08 -8.35 -13.74
C ARG A 228 -3.17 -7.70 -12.90
N ILE A 229 -4.24 -7.26 -13.55
CA ILE A 229 -5.42 -6.71 -12.90
C ILE A 229 -6.56 -7.72 -13.04
N GLY A 230 -7.00 -8.28 -11.90
CA GLY A 230 -8.11 -9.23 -11.83
C GLY A 230 -7.77 -10.66 -12.27
N PRO A 231 -8.75 -11.42 -12.82
CA PRO A 231 -10.16 -11.07 -12.81
C PRO A 231 -10.65 -10.97 -11.37
N PHE A 232 -11.59 -10.07 -11.10
CA PHE A 232 -12.30 -10.03 -9.83
C PHE A 232 -13.75 -9.66 -10.09
N ASN A 233 -14.60 -9.87 -9.08
CA ASN A 233 -15.98 -9.44 -9.12
C ASN A 233 -16.31 -8.52 -7.94
N TYR A 234 -17.38 -7.75 -8.10
CA TYR A 234 -18.01 -7.02 -7.01
C TYR A 234 -19.52 -6.98 -7.21
N ASP A 235 -20.25 -6.78 -6.11
CA ASP A 235 -21.69 -6.58 -6.17
C ASP A 235 -22.01 -5.18 -6.70
N PRO A 236 -23.11 -5.03 -7.47
CA PRO A 236 -23.58 -3.73 -7.92
C PRO A 236 -23.83 -2.79 -6.74
N LEU A 237 -23.27 -1.58 -6.81
CA LEU A 237 -23.53 -0.54 -5.83
C LEU A 237 -24.93 0.05 -6.04
N ARG A 238 -25.88 -0.30 -5.17
CA ARG A 238 -27.24 0.24 -5.21
C ARG A 238 -27.23 1.74 -5.01
N GLY A 239 -27.99 2.47 -5.84
CA GLY A 239 -28.09 3.93 -5.73
C GLY A 239 -26.80 4.68 -6.07
N VAL A 240 -25.92 4.13 -6.89
CA VAL A 240 -24.69 4.80 -7.35
C VAL A 240 -24.97 6.17 -8.00
N ASP A 241 -26.10 6.31 -8.67
CA ASP A 241 -26.62 7.57 -9.23
C ASP A 241 -26.92 8.60 -8.13
N LEU A 242 -27.48 8.16 -6.99
CA LEU A 242 -27.73 9.02 -5.84
C LEU A 242 -26.42 9.55 -5.25
N TRP A 243 -25.38 8.70 -5.15
CA TRP A 243 -24.05 9.10 -4.72
C TRP A 243 -23.40 10.10 -5.69
N LEU A 244 -23.49 9.84 -7.00
CA LEU A 244 -22.97 10.74 -8.03
C LEU A 244 -23.67 12.11 -8.02
N ALA A 245 -24.94 12.17 -7.62
CA ALA A 245 -25.69 13.42 -7.50
C ALA A 245 -25.37 14.25 -6.23
N GLN A 246 -24.66 13.68 -5.26
CA GLN A 246 -24.29 14.39 -4.03
C GLN A 246 -23.25 15.49 -4.28
N SER A 247 -23.12 16.43 -3.34
CA SER A 247 -22.06 17.45 -3.36
C SER A 247 -20.69 16.84 -3.03
N ASP A 248 -19.62 17.54 -3.40
CA ASP A 248 -18.25 17.11 -3.08
C ASP A 248 -18.02 16.99 -1.57
N GLN A 249 -18.56 17.93 -0.80
CA GLN A 249 -18.50 17.90 0.67
C GLN A 249 -19.20 16.66 1.23
N PHE A 250 -20.36 16.28 0.67
CA PHE A 250 -21.08 15.10 1.15
C PHE A 250 -20.30 13.82 0.84
N ILE A 251 -19.75 13.69 -0.37
CA ILE A 251 -18.89 12.56 -0.75
C ILE A 251 -17.69 12.46 0.18
N LEU A 252 -17.00 13.58 0.41
CA LEU A 252 -15.83 13.63 1.27
C LEU A 252 -16.17 13.16 2.69
N GLN A 253 -17.24 13.67 3.28
CA GLN A 253 -17.63 13.34 4.66
C GLN A 253 -18.08 11.90 4.86
N HIS A 254 -18.66 11.27 3.84
CA HIS A 254 -19.26 9.92 3.98
C HIS A 254 -18.40 8.80 3.39
N LEU A 255 -17.50 9.10 2.46
CA LEU A 255 -16.67 8.10 1.78
C LEU A 255 -15.18 8.19 2.14
N SER A 256 -14.76 9.15 2.98
CA SER A 256 -13.40 9.22 3.54
C SER A 256 -13.33 8.82 5.01
N THR A 257 -12.23 8.16 5.38
CA THR A 257 -11.84 7.90 6.78
C THR A 257 -11.22 9.11 7.49
N ALA A 258 -10.84 10.16 6.76
CA ALA A 258 -10.25 11.38 7.33
C ALA A 258 -10.59 12.63 6.48
N PRO A 259 -11.87 13.05 6.41
CA PRO A 259 -12.36 14.11 5.52
C PRO A 259 -11.57 15.42 5.56
N GLU A 260 -11.01 15.77 6.72
CA GLU A 260 -10.32 17.05 6.95
C GLU A 260 -8.93 17.12 6.33
N VAL A 261 -8.34 15.97 6.01
CA VAL A 261 -6.93 15.86 5.59
C VAL A 261 -6.74 15.07 4.31
N GLU A 262 -7.83 14.74 3.61
CA GLU A 262 -7.76 14.18 2.27
C GLU A 262 -7.09 15.15 1.29
N LEU A 263 -6.44 14.57 0.28
CA LEU A 263 -5.81 15.35 -0.78
C LEU A 263 -6.86 15.97 -1.72
N PRO A 264 -6.55 17.09 -2.42
CA PRO A 264 -7.53 17.81 -3.23
C PRO A 264 -8.21 16.98 -4.34
N HIS A 265 -7.58 15.90 -4.79
CA HIS A 265 -8.10 15.00 -5.83
C HIS A 265 -8.96 13.85 -5.30
N PHE A 266 -9.16 13.71 -3.98
CA PHE A 266 -9.90 12.59 -3.40
C PHE A 266 -11.30 12.44 -4.01
N VAL A 267 -12.09 13.52 -3.98
CA VAL A 267 -13.49 13.46 -4.44
C VAL A 267 -13.59 13.18 -5.94
N SER A 268 -12.70 13.74 -6.76
CA SER A 268 -12.70 13.48 -8.20
C SER A 268 -12.34 12.02 -8.52
N GLN A 269 -11.42 11.41 -7.77
CA GLN A 269 -11.12 9.97 -7.89
C GLN A 269 -12.32 9.10 -7.47
N VAL A 270 -12.99 9.43 -6.36
CA VAL A 270 -14.18 8.71 -5.91
C VAL A 270 -15.31 8.80 -6.94
N ARG A 271 -15.56 9.98 -7.51
CA ARG A 271 -16.57 10.16 -8.57
C ARG A 271 -16.25 9.34 -9.82
N ALA A 272 -14.98 9.35 -10.27
CA ALA A 272 -14.56 8.53 -11.41
C ALA A 272 -14.78 7.03 -11.15
N THR A 273 -14.52 6.59 -9.91
CA THR A 273 -14.76 5.21 -9.47
C THR A 273 -16.25 4.85 -9.43
N LEU A 274 -17.08 5.71 -8.83
CA LEU A 274 -18.53 5.52 -8.79
C LEU A 274 -19.12 5.48 -10.22
N LYS A 275 -18.65 6.35 -11.10
CA LYS A 275 -19.06 6.33 -12.51
C LYS A 275 -18.65 5.02 -13.19
N TYR A 276 -17.44 4.54 -12.94
CA TYR A 276 -16.98 3.26 -13.45
C TYR A 276 -17.85 2.08 -12.97
N ILE A 277 -18.22 2.05 -11.68
CA ILE A 277 -19.11 1.03 -11.11
C ILE A 277 -20.50 1.11 -11.75
N GLN A 278 -21.04 2.32 -11.98
CA GLN A 278 -22.31 2.51 -12.66
C GLN A 278 -22.30 1.90 -14.07
N ASP A 279 -21.21 2.08 -14.80
CA ASP A 279 -21.05 1.58 -16.18
C ASP A 279 -20.69 0.08 -16.22
N ASN A 280 -20.20 -0.50 -15.11
CA ASN A 280 -19.68 -1.87 -15.02
C ASN A 280 -20.20 -2.62 -13.79
N GLN A 281 -21.52 -2.71 -13.64
CA GLN A 281 -22.15 -3.31 -12.46
C GLN A 281 -21.74 -4.77 -12.19
N PHE A 282 -21.34 -5.51 -13.24
CA PHE A 282 -20.92 -6.90 -13.17
C PHE A 282 -19.58 -7.07 -13.91
N PRO A 283 -18.44 -6.72 -13.29
CA PRO A 283 -17.15 -6.68 -13.96
C PRO A 283 -16.69 -8.05 -14.48
N ALA A 284 -17.15 -9.17 -13.90
CA ALA A 284 -16.93 -10.51 -14.44
C ALA A 284 -17.49 -10.69 -15.87
N VAL A 285 -18.49 -9.89 -16.27
CA VAL A 285 -19.11 -9.93 -17.61
C VAL A 285 -18.67 -8.73 -18.45
N THR A 286 -18.67 -7.53 -17.88
CA THR A 286 -18.44 -6.30 -18.66
C THR A 286 -16.96 -5.99 -18.88
N VAL A 287 -16.08 -6.44 -17.96
CA VAL A 287 -14.65 -6.13 -17.96
C VAL A 287 -13.82 -7.37 -18.26
N PHE A 288 -13.92 -8.39 -17.41
CA PHE A 288 -13.11 -9.61 -17.47
C PHE A 288 -13.77 -10.71 -18.30
N ARG A 289 -13.90 -10.48 -19.61
CA ARG A 289 -14.49 -11.47 -20.54
C ARG A 289 -13.73 -12.80 -20.46
N ASP A 290 -14.48 -13.90 -20.50
CA ASP A 290 -13.97 -15.27 -20.35
C ASP A 290 -13.15 -15.49 -19.07
N ASN A 291 -13.44 -14.71 -18.01
CA ASN A 291 -12.70 -14.73 -16.75
C ASN A 291 -11.19 -14.47 -16.94
N ARG A 292 -10.82 -13.65 -17.93
CA ARG A 292 -9.43 -13.27 -18.19
C ARG A 292 -9.10 -11.96 -17.48
N PRO A 293 -7.97 -11.88 -16.77
CA PRO A 293 -7.48 -10.61 -16.25
C PRO A 293 -7.01 -9.69 -17.37
N HIS A 294 -6.90 -8.40 -17.05
CA HIS A 294 -6.12 -7.49 -17.89
C HIS A 294 -4.64 -7.67 -17.57
N TYR A 295 -3.84 -7.87 -18.61
CA TYR A 295 -2.40 -7.93 -18.50
C TYR A 295 -1.76 -6.70 -19.13
N TYR A 296 -0.74 -6.19 -18.48
CA TYR A 296 0.05 -5.08 -18.97
C TYR A 296 1.53 -5.43 -18.92
N ARG A 297 2.26 -4.99 -19.96
CA ARG A 297 3.72 -5.03 -19.99
C ARG A 297 4.24 -3.59 -20.08
N ARG A 298 5.43 -3.37 -19.56
CA ARG A 298 6.08 -2.08 -19.68
C ARG A 298 6.53 -1.82 -21.11
N ASP A 299 6.24 -0.63 -21.60
CA ASP A 299 6.80 -0.12 -22.84
C ASP A 299 8.21 0.42 -22.59
N GLU A 300 9.19 -0.08 -23.34
CA GLU A 300 10.60 0.27 -23.11
C GLU A 300 10.94 1.74 -23.44
N THR A 301 10.16 2.38 -24.32
CA THR A 301 10.44 3.75 -24.77
C THR A 301 9.84 4.79 -23.82
N THR A 302 8.58 4.62 -23.46
CA THR A 302 7.81 5.55 -22.63
C THR A 302 7.87 5.21 -21.15
N GLY A 303 8.21 3.97 -20.80
CA GLY A 303 8.20 3.45 -19.44
C GLY A 303 6.82 3.16 -18.88
N VAL A 304 5.75 3.42 -19.64
CA VAL A 304 4.34 3.25 -19.22
C VAL A 304 3.88 1.81 -19.40
N TRP A 305 2.93 1.37 -18.57
CA TRP A 305 2.25 0.08 -18.72
C TRP A 305 1.31 0.10 -19.93
N GLN A 306 1.55 -0.78 -20.90
CA GLN A 306 0.71 -0.97 -22.09
C GLN A 306 -0.06 -2.29 -22.01
N PRO A 307 -1.35 -2.30 -22.41
CA PRO A 307 -2.16 -3.51 -22.39
C PRO A 307 -1.63 -4.53 -23.40
N ILE A 308 -1.61 -5.80 -23.01
CA ILE A 308 -1.31 -6.92 -23.90
C ILE A 308 -2.52 -7.85 -23.97
N ARG A 309 -2.76 -8.41 -25.16
CA ARG A 309 -3.84 -9.39 -25.37
C ARG A 309 -3.23 -10.79 -25.37
N TYR A 310 -3.77 -11.67 -24.53
CA TYR A 310 -3.54 -13.12 -24.55
C TYR A 310 -4.73 -13.83 -25.20
#